data_AF-R1I8L2-F1
#
_entry.id   AF-R1I8L2-F1
#
_cell.length_a   1.000
_cell.length_b   1.000
_cell.length_c   1.000
_cell.angle_alpha   90.00
_cell.angle_beta   90.00
_cell.angle_gamma   90.00
#
_symmetry.space_group_name_H-M   'P 1'
#
loop_
_entity.id
_entity.type
_entity.pdbx_description
1 polymer ?
#
loop_
_entity_poly.entity_id
_entity_poly.type
_entity_poly.pdbx_seq_one_letter_code
_entity_poly.pdbx_strand_id
1 'polypeptide(L)'
;MSEAENERCLEFIETWRARLTSISWFMRMLNQYIAAEANREDQCTGHFWEGRFKSQALLDEKALAAAMAYVDLNPIRADIADSPESSEYTSVKARIEALRNDQVNAEGLHVFAGYPRKDQPDGIPFRLLDYLELVEWTGRQVRDDKRGQIDAKLPPLLERLGIEPSLWLRTTSNIEAGNMVGTGNAIKAALPLLQRQRVSGIRLPDS
;
A
#
# COMPACT_ATOMS: atom_id res chain seq x y z
N MET A 1 -32.10 -32.17 -11.93
CA MET A 1 -32.34 -30.72 -11.84
C MET A 1 -33.14 -30.30 -13.05
N SER A 2 -34.21 -29.55 -12.84
CA SER A 2 -34.99 -28.95 -13.90
C SER A 2 -34.20 -27.85 -14.62
N GLU A 3 -34.63 -27.49 -15.83
CA GLU A 3 -34.03 -26.38 -16.59
C GLU A 3 -34.07 -25.06 -15.82
N ALA A 4 -35.20 -24.77 -15.14
CA ALA A 4 -35.35 -23.58 -14.29
C ALA A 4 -34.39 -23.58 -13.08
N GLU A 5 -34.15 -24.74 -12.46
CA GLU A 5 -33.16 -24.85 -11.38
C GLU A 5 -31.74 -24.59 -11.88
N ASN A 6 -31.39 -25.10 -13.06
CA ASN A 6 -30.07 -24.87 -13.67
C ASN A 6 -29.87 -23.39 -14.03
N GLU A 7 -30.86 -22.75 -14.63
CA GLU A 7 -30.82 -21.33 -14.95
C GLU A 7 -30.59 -20.49 -13.70
N ARG A 8 -31.35 -20.77 -12.63
CA ARG A 8 -31.19 -20.07 -11.35
C ARG A 8 -29.82 -20.29 -10.70
N CYS A 9 -29.26 -21.50 -10.81
CA CYS A 9 -27.91 -21.78 -10.35
C CYS A 9 -26.86 -20.96 -11.11
N LEU A 10 -26.97 -20.84 -12.43
CA LEU A 10 -26.05 -20.04 -13.24
C LEU A 10 -26.10 -18.56 -12.86
N GLU A 11 -27.28 -18.00 -12.61
CA GLU A 11 -27.43 -16.62 -12.13
C GLU A 11 -26.70 -16.36 -10.80
N PHE A 12 -26.76 -17.32 -9.86
CA PHE A 12 -26.03 -17.22 -8.59
C PHE A 12 -24.52 -17.28 -8.79
N ILE A 13 -24.05 -18.18 -9.65
CA ILE A 13 -22.62 -18.30 -9.97
C ILE A 13 -22.09 -17.00 -10.57
N GLU A 14 -22.80 -16.42 -11.54
CA GLU A 14 -22.40 -15.14 -12.15
C GLU A 14 -22.40 -14.00 -11.14
N THR A 15 -23.41 -13.96 -10.26
CA THR A 15 -23.45 -12.99 -9.16
C THR A 15 -22.24 -13.14 -8.23
N TRP A 16 -21.87 -14.37 -7.87
CA TRP A 16 -20.71 -14.62 -7.01
C TRP A 16 -19.39 -14.25 -7.69
N ARG A 17 -19.22 -14.59 -8.97
CA ARG A 17 -18.04 -14.21 -9.75
C ARG A 17 -17.87 -12.69 -9.82
N ALA A 18 -18.94 -11.95 -10.10
CA ALA A 18 -18.92 -10.50 -10.14
C ALA A 18 -18.58 -9.88 -8.76
N ARG A 19 -19.05 -10.49 -7.67
CA ARG A 19 -18.76 -10.02 -6.31
C ARG A 19 -17.32 -10.31 -5.88
N LEU A 20 -16.79 -11.48 -6.22
CA LEU A 20 -15.43 -11.90 -5.84
C LEU A 20 -14.34 -11.07 -6.52
N THR A 21 -14.62 -10.48 -7.69
CA THR A 21 -13.68 -9.60 -8.40
C THR A 21 -13.89 -8.11 -8.10
N SER A 22 -14.91 -7.77 -7.30
CA SER A 22 -15.25 -6.38 -7.00
C SER A 22 -14.65 -5.92 -5.68
N ILE A 23 -13.62 -5.06 -5.74
CA ILE A 23 -13.03 -4.41 -4.57
C ILE A 23 -14.10 -3.66 -3.76
N SER A 24 -15.03 -2.98 -4.44
CA SER A 24 -16.12 -2.27 -3.78
C SER A 24 -17.04 -3.20 -2.99
N TRP A 25 -17.33 -4.39 -3.52
CA TRP A 25 -18.12 -5.38 -2.79
C TRP A 25 -17.36 -5.92 -1.59
N PHE A 26 -16.09 -6.27 -1.77
CA PHE A 26 -15.20 -6.71 -0.69
C PHE A 26 -15.15 -5.69 0.46
N MET A 27 -14.82 -4.44 0.14
CA MET A 27 -14.74 -3.36 1.13
C MET A 27 -16.08 -3.11 1.82
N ARG A 28 -17.20 -3.24 1.11
CA ARG A 28 -18.53 -3.10 1.72
C ARG A 28 -18.78 -4.18 2.76
N MET A 29 -18.48 -5.44 2.44
CA MET A 29 -18.65 -6.57 3.37
C MET A 29 -17.74 -6.44 4.59
N LEU A 30 -16.47 -6.09 4.36
CA LEU A 30 -15.47 -5.89 5.42
C LEU A 30 -15.89 -4.76 6.36
N ASN A 31 -16.19 -3.58 5.80
CA ASN A 31 -16.55 -2.40 6.58
C ASN A 31 -17.86 -2.60 7.35
N GLN A 32 -18.84 -3.30 6.76
CA GLN A 32 -20.09 -3.63 7.44
C GLN A 32 -19.84 -4.53 8.65
N TYR A 33 -19.02 -5.57 8.48
CA TYR A 33 -18.70 -6.49 9.57
C TYR A 33 -17.99 -5.75 10.72
N ILE A 34 -16.91 -5.02 10.43
CA ILE A 34 -16.16 -4.28 11.45
C ILE A 34 -17.05 -3.24 12.17
N ALA A 35 -17.87 -2.49 11.43
CA ALA A 35 -18.77 -1.51 12.03
C ALA A 35 -19.80 -2.15 12.97
N ALA A 36 -20.32 -3.32 12.62
CA ALA A 36 -21.27 -4.05 13.46
C ALA A 36 -20.61 -4.61 14.74
N GLU A 37 -19.40 -5.14 14.62
CA GLU A 37 -18.62 -5.65 15.75
C GLU A 37 -18.26 -4.51 16.72
N ALA A 38 -17.71 -3.40 16.21
CA ALA A 38 -17.32 -2.26 17.02
C ALA A 38 -18.51 -1.61 17.74
N ASN A 39 -19.63 -1.38 17.04
CA ASN A 39 -20.85 -0.86 17.68
C ASN A 39 -21.36 -1.79 18.79
N ARG A 40 -21.24 -3.11 18.62
CA ARG A 40 -21.64 -4.07 19.64
C ARG A 40 -20.71 -4.06 20.85
N GLU A 41 -19.40 -3.96 20.62
CA GLU A 41 -18.38 -3.83 21.67
C GLU A 41 -18.61 -2.57 22.51
N ASP A 42 -18.85 -1.44 21.85
CA ASP A 42 -19.08 -0.14 22.50
C ASP A 42 -20.53 0.06 23.01
N GLN A 43 -21.39 -0.96 22.86
CA GLN A 43 -22.81 -0.92 23.22
C GLN A 43 -23.56 0.29 22.62
N CYS A 44 -23.20 0.69 21.42
CA CYS A 44 -23.77 1.84 20.73
C CYS A 44 -24.40 1.46 19.39
N THR A 45 -25.00 2.44 18.73
CA THR A 45 -25.54 2.29 17.37
C THR A 45 -25.19 3.52 16.57
N GLY A 46 -25.01 3.37 15.27
CA GLY A 46 -24.76 4.49 14.38
C GLY A 46 -23.67 4.20 13.36
N HIS A 47 -23.16 5.29 12.79
CA HIS A 47 -22.19 5.26 11.72
C HIS A 47 -20.76 5.15 12.30
N PHE A 48 -20.04 4.09 11.94
CA PHE A 48 -18.70 3.83 12.48
C PHE A 48 -17.57 4.47 11.64
N TRP A 49 -17.69 4.43 10.30
CA TRP A 49 -16.66 4.95 9.39
C TRP A 49 -16.83 6.46 9.17
N GLU A 50 -15.95 7.16 8.46
CA GLU A 50 -16.17 8.59 8.12
C GLU A 50 -16.67 8.80 6.69
N GLY A 51 -16.49 7.80 5.82
CA GLY A 51 -16.86 7.92 4.42
C GLY A 51 -16.57 6.68 3.58
N ARG A 52 -16.49 6.88 2.26
CA ARG A 52 -16.15 5.82 1.31
C ARG A 52 -14.66 5.51 1.36
N PHE A 53 -14.30 4.26 1.12
CA PHE A 53 -12.91 3.88 0.90
C PHE A 53 -12.35 4.58 -0.35
N LYS A 54 -11.04 4.84 -0.33
CA LYS A 54 -10.30 5.29 -1.51
C LYS A 54 -9.62 4.08 -2.16
N SER A 55 -9.61 4.05 -3.49
CA SER A 55 -8.87 3.05 -4.26
C SER A 55 -7.94 3.76 -5.24
N GLN A 56 -6.65 3.48 -5.10
CA GLN A 56 -5.60 4.13 -5.84
C GLN A 56 -4.74 3.08 -6.53
N ALA A 57 -4.54 3.24 -7.84
CA ALA A 57 -3.70 2.34 -8.61
C ALA A 57 -2.23 2.70 -8.45
N LEU A 58 -1.41 1.76 -7.97
CA LEU A 58 0.05 1.88 -7.92
C LEU A 58 0.61 1.24 -9.19
N LEU A 59 1.21 2.05 -10.06
CA LEU A 59 1.44 1.65 -11.44
C LEU A 59 2.87 1.15 -11.73
N ASP A 60 3.80 1.36 -10.80
CA ASP A 60 5.19 0.92 -10.92
C ASP A 60 5.88 0.78 -9.56
N GLU A 61 7.15 0.37 -9.58
CA GLU A 61 7.98 0.19 -8.39
C GLU A 61 8.13 1.46 -7.55
N LYS A 62 8.18 2.64 -8.21
CA LYS A 62 8.30 3.92 -7.51
C LYS A 62 7.04 4.19 -6.67
N ALA A 63 5.86 3.97 -7.26
CA ALA A 63 4.58 4.07 -6.59
C ALA A 63 4.44 3.04 -5.47
N LEU A 64 4.84 1.78 -5.72
CA LEU A 64 4.80 0.71 -4.73
C LEU A 64 5.65 1.03 -3.50
N ALA A 65 6.93 1.39 -3.70
CA ALA A 65 7.83 1.74 -2.61
C ALA A 65 7.29 2.91 -1.79
N ALA A 66 6.78 3.96 -2.45
CA ALA A 66 6.22 5.12 -1.78
C ALA A 66 4.98 4.77 -0.96
N ALA A 67 4.10 3.90 -1.46
CA ALA A 67 2.90 3.48 -0.75
C ALA A 67 3.23 2.59 0.47
N MET A 68 4.17 1.67 0.32
CA MET A 68 4.63 0.85 1.42
C MET A 68 5.25 1.71 2.53
N ALA A 69 6.16 2.62 2.17
CA ALA A 69 6.77 3.56 3.12
C ALA A 69 5.73 4.52 3.73
N TYR A 70 4.70 4.92 2.97
CA TYR A 70 3.56 5.67 3.51
C TYR A 70 2.89 4.89 4.64
N VAL A 71 2.44 3.66 4.37
CA VAL A 71 1.71 2.83 5.33
C VAL A 71 2.54 2.51 6.56
N ASP A 72 3.79 2.05 6.37
CA ASP A 72 4.67 1.63 7.46
C ASP A 72 5.10 2.78 8.38
N LEU A 73 5.04 4.03 7.90
CA LEU A 73 5.34 5.23 8.69
C LEU A 73 4.09 5.95 9.21
N ASN A 74 2.88 5.47 8.92
CA ASN A 74 1.64 6.12 9.39
C ASN A 74 1.58 6.26 10.92
N PRO A 75 1.91 5.24 11.73
CA PRO A 75 1.87 5.39 13.19
C PRO A 75 2.89 6.39 13.72
N ILE A 76 4.05 6.53 13.05
CA ILE A 76 5.04 7.54 13.38
C ILE A 76 4.53 8.94 13.05
N ARG A 77 3.88 9.13 11.89
CA ARG A 77 3.26 10.42 11.53
C ARG A 77 2.11 10.80 12.45
N ALA A 78 1.38 9.82 12.94
CA ALA A 78 0.24 10.02 13.84
C ALA A 78 0.65 10.18 15.31
N ASP A 79 1.95 10.19 15.61
CA ASP A 79 2.49 10.27 16.98
C ASP A 79 2.02 9.11 17.90
N ILE A 80 1.75 7.95 17.28
CA ILE A 80 1.33 6.71 17.98
C ILE A 80 2.54 5.84 18.31
N ALA A 81 3.62 5.95 17.53
CA ALA A 81 4.85 5.21 17.72
C ALA A 81 6.05 6.11 17.43
N ASP A 82 7.14 5.94 18.18
CA ASP A 82 8.34 6.71 17.92
C ASP A 82 9.03 6.19 16.66
N SER A 83 9.23 4.87 16.54
CA SER A 83 10.01 4.24 15.47
C SER A 83 9.26 3.07 14.79
N PRO A 84 9.70 2.64 13.59
CA PRO A 84 9.14 1.46 12.92
C PRO A 84 9.13 0.19 13.78
N GLU A 85 10.13 0.02 14.66
CA GLU A 85 10.23 -1.11 15.59
C GLU A 85 9.15 -1.09 16.68
N SER A 86 8.72 0.11 17.09
CA SER A 86 7.67 0.31 18.10
C SER A 86 6.26 0.44 17.48
N SER A 87 6.17 0.39 16.16
CA SER A 87 4.94 0.63 15.41
C SER A 87 4.07 -0.63 15.35
N GLU A 88 3.31 -0.88 16.42
CA GLU A 88 2.42 -2.04 16.53
C GLU A 88 1.49 -2.20 15.32
N TYR A 89 1.21 -3.45 14.95
CA TYR A 89 0.32 -3.81 13.84
C TYR A 89 0.73 -3.31 12.44
N THR A 90 2.02 -3.06 12.21
CA THR A 90 2.55 -2.71 10.89
C THR A 90 3.36 -3.83 10.23
N SER A 91 3.44 -3.77 8.89
CA SER A 91 4.18 -4.76 8.11
C SER A 91 5.69 -4.64 8.33
N VAL A 92 6.20 -3.42 8.50
CA VAL A 92 7.61 -3.17 8.83
C VAL A 92 7.99 -3.79 10.17
N LYS A 93 7.16 -3.64 11.21
CA LYS A 93 7.43 -4.23 12.53
C LYS A 93 7.48 -5.76 12.46
N ALA A 94 6.48 -6.38 11.84
CA ALA A 94 6.44 -7.83 11.66
C ALA A 94 7.68 -8.36 10.92
N ARG A 95 8.17 -7.63 9.91
CA ARG A 95 9.39 -7.98 9.16
C ARG A 95 10.66 -7.84 10.00
N ILE A 96 10.74 -6.79 10.82
CA ILE A 96 11.87 -6.60 11.75
C ILE A 96 11.90 -7.71 12.80
N GLU A 97 10.75 -8.08 13.36
CA GLU A 97 10.62 -9.19 14.32
C GLU A 97 11.00 -10.53 13.69
N ALA A 98 10.54 -10.80 12.47
CA ALA A 98 10.93 -11.99 11.73
C ALA A 98 12.46 -12.06 11.52
N LEU A 99 13.10 -10.95 11.13
CA LEU A 99 14.55 -10.87 10.99
C LEU A 99 15.29 -11.11 12.32
N ARG A 100 14.79 -10.56 13.43
CA ARG A 100 15.37 -10.77 14.77
C ARG A 100 15.27 -12.23 15.23
N ASN A 101 14.29 -12.96 14.72
CA ASN A 101 14.07 -14.38 14.99
C ASN A 101 14.70 -15.29 13.92
N ASP A 102 15.61 -14.79 13.10
CA ASP A 102 16.26 -15.51 12.00
C ASP A 102 15.29 -16.14 10.99
N GLN A 103 14.09 -15.57 10.85
CA GLN A 103 13.09 -16.00 9.87
C GLN A 103 13.32 -15.29 8.53
N VAL A 104 13.19 -16.05 7.44
CA VAL A 104 13.37 -15.53 6.08
C VAL A 104 12.28 -14.52 5.69
N ASN A 105 11.08 -14.65 6.25
CA ASN A 105 9.95 -13.78 5.99
C ASN A 105 8.97 -13.77 7.16
N ALA A 106 8.26 -12.67 7.32
CA ALA A 106 7.16 -12.56 8.26
C ALA A 106 5.93 -13.33 7.75
N GLU A 107 5.24 -14.01 8.67
CA GLU A 107 4.05 -14.80 8.35
C GLU A 107 2.94 -13.92 7.75
N GLY A 108 2.24 -14.44 6.73
CA GLY A 108 1.14 -13.74 6.07
C GLY A 108 1.55 -12.55 5.18
N LEU A 109 2.85 -12.21 5.11
CA LEU A 109 3.34 -11.12 4.27
C LEU A 109 4.00 -11.62 2.98
N HIS A 110 3.85 -10.87 1.90
CA HIS A 110 4.52 -11.17 0.63
C HIS A 110 6.05 -11.06 0.81
N VAL A 111 6.80 -12.02 0.27
CA VAL A 111 8.27 -12.03 0.32
C VAL A 111 8.89 -10.90 -0.49
N PHE A 112 10.06 -10.42 -0.07
CA PHE A 112 10.93 -9.55 -0.88
C PHE A 112 11.77 -10.41 -1.83
N ALA A 113 11.53 -10.32 -3.14
CA ALA A 113 12.20 -11.12 -4.17
C ALA A 113 13.60 -10.61 -4.56
N GLY A 114 14.00 -9.45 -4.05
CA GLY A 114 15.16 -8.71 -4.52
C GLY A 114 14.85 -7.92 -5.79
N TYR A 115 15.89 -7.38 -6.41
CA TYR A 115 15.74 -6.55 -7.61
C TYR A 115 15.33 -7.37 -8.84
N PRO A 116 14.60 -6.74 -9.78
CA PRO A 116 14.17 -7.40 -11.01
C PRO A 116 15.31 -8.06 -11.77
N ARG A 117 15.07 -9.30 -12.20
CA ARG A 117 16.00 -10.12 -12.98
C ARG A 117 15.23 -11.06 -13.90
N LYS A 118 15.91 -11.65 -14.90
CA LYS A 118 15.29 -12.50 -15.93
C LYS A 118 14.43 -13.64 -15.34
N ASP A 119 14.88 -14.23 -14.23
CA ASP A 119 14.19 -15.31 -13.50
C ASP A 119 13.77 -14.79 -12.10
N GLN A 120 12.96 -13.74 -12.07
CA GLN A 120 12.50 -13.13 -10.83
C GLN A 120 11.42 -14.00 -10.17
N PRO A 121 11.59 -14.42 -8.91
CA PRO A 121 10.54 -15.09 -8.16
C PRO A 121 9.42 -14.10 -7.86
N ASP A 122 8.20 -14.62 -7.71
CA ASP A 122 7.05 -13.81 -7.29
C ASP A 122 7.33 -13.15 -5.93
N GLY A 123 7.17 -11.83 -5.84
CA GLY A 123 7.62 -11.06 -4.69
C GLY A 123 7.69 -9.56 -4.89
N ILE A 124 7.87 -8.86 -3.78
CA ILE A 124 8.14 -7.43 -3.76
C ILE A 124 9.51 -7.20 -4.41
N PRO A 125 9.62 -6.34 -5.45
CA PRO A 125 10.82 -6.21 -6.29
C PRO A 125 11.96 -5.39 -5.66
N PHE A 126 12.15 -5.52 -4.34
CA PHE A 126 13.20 -4.84 -3.58
C PHE A 126 13.95 -5.86 -2.73
N ARG A 127 15.13 -5.48 -2.24
CA ARG A 127 15.77 -6.19 -1.14
C ARG A 127 15.18 -5.68 0.17
N LEU A 128 14.86 -6.58 1.10
CA LEU A 128 14.28 -6.20 2.39
C LEU A 128 15.15 -5.20 3.14
N LEU A 129 16.46 -5.42 3.21
CA LEU A 129 17.39 -4.51 3.90
C LEU A 129 17.40 -3.11 3.27
N ASP A 130 17.44 -3.03 1.94
CA ASP A 130 17.45 -1.75 1.22
C ASP A 130 16.10 -1.02 1.39
N TYR A 131 14.99 -1.74 1.56
CA TYR A 131 13.70 -1.17 1.92
C TYR A 131 13.65 -0.68 3.37
N LEU A 132 14.18 -1.43 4.33
CA LEU A 132 14.24 -1.01 5.73
C LEU A 132 15.11 0.24 5.91
N GLU A 133 16.26 0.32 5.22
CA GLU A 133 17.10 1.53 5.20
C GLU A 133 16.33 2.74 4.64
N LEU A 134 15.53 2.54 3.58
CA LEU A 134 14.67 3.58 3.02
C LEU A 134 13.60 4.05 4.00
N VAL A 135 12.92 3.13 4.70
CA VAL A 135 11.88 3.46 5.69
C VAL A 135 12.48 4.20 6.88
N GLU A 136 13.59 3.71 7.41
CA GLU A 136 14.29 4.37 8.52
C GLU A 136 14.74 5.77 8.14
N TRP A 137 15.40 5.91 6.98
CA TRP A 137 15.82 7.21 6.46
C TRP A 137 14.61 8.14 6.28
N THR A 138 13.52 7.67 5.68
CA THR A 138 12.30 8.47 5.47
C THR A 138 11.68 8.91 6.79
N GLY A 139 11.58 8.00 7.76
CA GLY A 139 11.05 8.29 9.10
C GLY A 139 11.85 9.39 9.81
N ARG A 140 13.19 9.36 9.72
CA ARG A 140 14.04 10.43 10.29
C ARG A 140 13.81 11.80 9.64
N GLN A 141 13.45 11.85 8.36
CA GLN A 141 13.19 13.10 7.65
C GLN A 141 11.81 13.69 7.97
N VAL A 142 10.86 12.86 8.42
CA VAL A 142 9.47 13.26 8.69
C VAL A 142 9.27 13.77 10.12
N ARG A 143 10.13 13.39 11.07
CA ARG A 143 10.06 13.92 12.44
C ARG A 143 10.37 15.43 12.47
N ASP A 144 9.56 16.16 13.23
CA ASP A 144 9.50 17.64 13.25
C ASP A 144 10.80 18.35 13.68
N ASP A 145 11.73 17.61 14.28
CA ASP A 145 12.99 18.10 14.85
C ASP A 145 14.08 18.40 13.80
N LYS A 146 13.86 18.10 12.51
CA LYS A 146 14.83 18.34 11.42
C LYS A 146 14.24 18.99 10.17
N ARG A 147 13.35 19.98 10.34
CA ARG A 147 12.85 20.76 9.19
C ARG A 147 14.01 21.40 8.42
N GLY A 148 14.33 20.84 7.24
CA GLY A 148 15.17 21.45 6.21
C GLY A 148 16.53 20.79 5.93
N GLN A 149 16.97 19.78 6.70
CA GLN A 149 18.24 19.11 6.43
C GLN A 149 18.04 17.66 6.00
N ILE A 150 18.10 17.42 4.70
CA ILE A 150 18.12 16.08 4.11
C ILE A 150 19.48 15.44 4.45
N ASP A 151 19.47 14.21 4.95
CA ASP A 151 20.70 13.47 5.23
C ASP A 151 21.49 13.28 3.92
N ALA A 152 22.79 13.53 3.96
CA ALA A 152 23.66 13.48 2.78
C ALA A 152 23.81 12.05 2.23
N LYS A 153 23.66 11.01 3.06
CA LYS A 153 23.73 9.64 2.60
C LYS A 153 22.34 9.17 2.16
N LEU A 154 22.16 9.00 0.84
CA LEU A 154 20.91 8.50 0.28
C LEU A 154 20.83 6.98 0.40
N PRO A 155 19.63 6.42 0.72
CA PRO A 155 19.41 4.99 0.68
C PRO A 155 19.62 4.44 -0.73
N PRO A 156 20.29 3.28 -0.90
CA PRO A 156 20.52 2.67 -2.22
C PRO A 156 19.24 2.43 -3.01
N LEU A 157 18.14 2.10 -2.33
CA LEU A 157 16.84 1.91 -2.99
C LEU A 157 16.29 3.21 -3.55
N LEU A 158 16.47 4.34 -2.86
CA LEU A 158 16.00 5.64 -3.35
C LEU A 158 16.78 6.07 -4.59
N GLU A 159 18.11 5.90 -4.57
CA GLU A 159 18.97 6.15 -5.72
C GLU A 159 18.58 5.28 -6.92
N ARG A 160 18.35 3.97 -6.70
CA ARG A 160 17.91 3.05 -7.75
C ARG A 160 16.56 3.44 -8.36
N LEU A 161 15.63 3.91 -7.53
CA LEU A 161 14.33 4.38 -8.00
C LEU A 161 14.44 5.69 -8.80
N GLY A 162 15.57 6.41 -8.74
CA GLY A 162 15.78 7.67 -9.45
C GLY A 162 14.72 8.71 -9.05
N ILE A 163 14.46 8.83 -7.75
CA ILE A 163 13.52 9.81 -7.20
C ILE A 163 14.32 10.79 -6.35
N GLU A 164 14.23 12.07 -6.69
CA GLU A 164 14.84 13.13 -5.89
C GLU A 164 14.32 13.10 -4.44
N PRO A 165 15.19 13.26 -3.42
CA PRO A 165 14.82 13.15 -2.02
C PRO A 165 13.63 14.04 -1.61
N SER A 166 13.62 15.29 -2.07
CA SER A 166 12.51 16.23 -1.79
C SER A 166 11.19 15.79 -2.41
N LEU A 167 11.24 15.22 -3.63
CA LEU A 167 10.07 14.66 -4.29
C LEU A 167 9.59 13.39 -3.58
N TRP A 168 10.51 12.55 -3.14
CA TRP A 168 10.20 11.34 -2.37
C TRP A 168 9.45 11.69 -1.08
N LEU A 169 9.98 12.62 -0.28
CA LEU A 169 9.35 13.04 0.97
C LEU A 169 7.97 13.64 0.73
N ARG A 170 7.81 14.47 -0.31
CA ARG A 170 6.51 15.01 -0.70
C ARG A 170 5.53 13.91 -1.09
N THR A 171 5.98 12.94 -1.89
CA THR A 171 5.16 11.83 -2.38
C THR A 171 4.71 10.94 -1.23
N THR A 172 5.64 10.52 -0.38
CA THR A 172 5.38 9.64 0.76
C THR A 172 4.63 10.32 1.90
N SER A 173 4.43 11.64 1.86
CA SER A 173 3.60 12.36 2.84
C SER A 173 2.20 12.69 2.33
N ASN A 174 1.96 12.58 1.02
CA ASN A 174 0.70 12.99 0.39
C ASN A 174 0.20 11.94 -0.61
N ILE A 175 0.61 10.67 -0.44
CA ILE A 175 0.40 9.65 -1.47
C ILE A 175 -1.09 9.40 -1.73
N GLU A 176 -1.94 9.64 -0.73
CA GLU A 176 -3.39 9.50 -0.76
C GLU A 176 -4.11 10.48 -1.71
N ALA A 177 -3.37 11.38 -2.37
CA ALA A 177 -3.90 12.32 -3.35
C ALA A 177 -4.23 11.66 -4.69
N GLY A 178 -5.50 11.72 -5.08
CA GLY A 178 -6.00 11.20 -6.35
C GLY A 178 -6.05 9.68 -6.40
N ASN A 179 -6.18 9.13 -7.61
CA ASN A 179 -6.57 7.75 -7.83
C ASN A 179 -5.49 6.90 -8.53
N MET A 180 -4.32 7.47 -8.82
CA MET A 180 -3.19 6.73 -9.37
C MET A 180 -1.87 7.34 -8.94
N VAL A 181 -0.85 6.51 -8.79
CA VAL A 181 0.53 6.94 -8.53
C VAL A 181 1.43 6.15 -9.45
N GLY A 182 2.35 6.84 -10.11
CA GLY A 182 3.34 6.23 -10.97
C GLY A 182 4.01 7.22 -11.90
N THR A 183 4.94 6.73 -12.69
CA THR A 183 5.63 7.46 -13.75
C THR A 183 4.66 7.89 -14.85
N GLY A 184 5.06 8.90 -15.64
CA GLY A 184 4.24 9.40 -16.75
C GLY A 184 3.91 8.30 -17.76
N ASN A 185 4.90 7.46 -18.08
CA ASN A 185 4.74 6.32 -18.97
C ASN A 185 3.77 5.27 -18.40
N ALA A 186 3.91 4.91 -17.13
CA ALA A 186 3.03 3.95 -16.47
C ALA A 186 1.58 4.46 -16.39
N ILE A 187 1.39 5.74 -16.05
CA ILE A 187 0.06 6.39 -16.07
C ILE A 187 -0.56 6.32 -17.46
N LYS A 188 0.19 6.71 -18.50
CA LYS A 188 -0.31 6.70 -19.88
C LYS A 188 -0.71 5.30 -20.34
N ALA A 189 0.06 4.28 -19.96
CA ALA A 189 -0.25 2.89 -20.28
C ALA A 189 -1.49 2.36 -19.52
N ALA A 190 -1.71 2.83 -18.28
CA ALA A 190 -2.80 2.36 -17.44
C ALA A 190 -4.17 3.00 -17.78
N LEU A 191 -4.21 4.22 -18.32
CA LEU A 191 -5.46 4.95 -18.58
C LEU A 191 -6.50 4.15 -19.40
N PRO A 192 -6.15 3.50 -20.53
CA PRO A 192 -7.10 2.69 -21.29
C PRO A 192 -7.59 1.47 -20.50
N LEU A 193 -6.70 0.82 -19.75
CA LEU A 193 -7.00 -0.38 -18.95
C LEU A 193 -7.97 -0.07 -17.81
N LEU A 194 -7.82 1.11 -17.20
CA LEU A 194 -8.68 1.61 -16.14
C LEU A 194 -9.93 2.34 -16.65
N GLN A 195 -10.13 2.40 -17.97
CA GLN A 195 -11.24 3.09 -18.63
C GLN A 195 -11.35 4.57 -18.19
N ARG A 196 -10.22 5.28 -18.11
CA ARG A 196 -10.15 6.68 -17.68
C ARG A 196 -9.58 7.59 -18.75
N GLN A 197 -10.20 8.77 -18.89
CA GLN A 197 -9.79 9.80 -19.85
C GLN A 197 -8.88 10.88 -19.23
N ARG A 198 -8.95 11.08 -17.90
CA ARG A 198 -8.18 12.11 -17.19
C ARG A 198 -7.32 11.48 -16.11
N VAL A 199 -6.11 12.03 -15.97
CA VAL A 199 -5.20 11.70 -14.87
C VAL A 199 -5.65 12.45 -13.63
N SER A 200 -5.77 11.73 -12.51
CA SER A 200 -5.96 12.31 -11.19
C SER A 200 -5.13 11.49 -10.23
N GLY A 201 -4.05 12.06 -9.70
CA GLY A 201 -3.03 11.30 -8.98
C GLY A 201 -1.67 11.97 -8.98
N ILE A 202 -0.66 11.24 -8.51
CA ILE A 202 0.72 11.70 -8.39
C ILE A 202 1.54 11.16 -9.55
N ARG A 203 2.17 12.07 -10.29
CA ARG A 203 3.11 11.74 -11.35
C ARG A 203 4.54 11.75 -10.81
N LEU A 204 5.21 10.61 -10.92
CA LEU A 204 6.63 10.42 -10.58
C LEU A 204 7.49 10.60 -11.84
N PRO A 205 8.79 10.93 -11.69
CA PRO A 205 9.67 11.16 -12.82
C PRO A 205 9.82 9.87 -13.63
N ASP A 206 9.59 9.96 -14.93
CA ASP A 206 10.10 8.98 -15.87
C ASP A 206 11.64 8.96 -15.69
N SER A 207 12.23 7.78 -15.52
CA SER A 207 13.67 7.58 -15.29
C SER A 207 14.56 8.38 -16.23
#